data_AF-A0A5M9HWM8-F1
#
_entry.id   AF-A0A5M9HWM8-F1
#
_cell.length_a   1.000
_cell.length_b   1.000
_cell.length_c   1.000
_cell.angle_alpha   90.00
_cell.angle_beta   90.00
_cell.angle_gamma   90.00
#
_symmetry.space_group_name_H-M   'P 1'
#
loop_
_entity.id
_entity.type
_entity.pdbx_description
1 polymer ?
#
loop_
_entity_poly.entity_id
_entity_poly.type
_entity_poly.pdbx_seq_one_letter_code
_entity_poly.pdbx_strand_id
1 'polypeptide(L)'
;MLVTEQDTDFADLPMNPDGNLYVEAEGAFQDEYTFAGAFRIDFNVYPYALYEIPDSFTWDLKITNIYGPDWTGQPDSPLSLPGEWTFSSQITRQEIDTKTVDVNQYAPNGDGIVSVTITPYEVDVEMGYDEGKVQPGYERFDSIQSVMLDGSGKLIEDNIGLFSPDGYDLSMITVYYMETPDEASWLEIQDKLLDEDFAPQLQEYLEDIAIQKIEIPL
;
A
#
# COMPACT_ATOMS: atom_id res chain seq x y z
N MET A 1 -4.04 17.90 22.81
CA MET A 1 -4.51 16.50 22.89
C MET A 1 -5.37 16.29 21.66
N LEU A 2 -4.81 15.66 20.62
CA LEU A 2 -5.61 15.20 19.50
C LEU A 2 -6.43 14.02 20.03
N VAL A 3 -7.71 14.26 20.30
CA VAL A 3 -8.67 13.19 20.55
C VAL A 3 -9.51 13.12 19.29
N THR A 4 -9.06 12.32 18.33
CA THR A 4 -9.86 11.92 17.19
C THR A 4 -10.40 10.53 17.52
N GLU A 5 -11.67 10.45 17.85
CA GLU A 5 -12.40 9.18 17.77
C GLU A 5 -12.38 8.77 16.29
N GLN A 6 -11.96 7.53 16.03
CA GLN A 6 -11.76 7.00 14.69
C GLN A 6 -12.42 5.63 14.61
N ASP A 7 -13.15 5.42 13.52
CA ASP A 7 -13.76 4.13 13.20
C ASP A 7 -12.88 3.47 12.14
N THR A 8 -12.45 2.23 12.39
CA THR A 8 -11.68 1.44 11.43
C THR A 8 -12.39 0.10 11.22
N ASP A 9 -12.49 -0.33 9.96
CA ASP A 9 -13.00 -1.63 9.58
C ASP A 9 -11.83 -2.59 9.35
N PHE A 10 -12.00 -3.83 9.78
CA PHE A 10 -11.02 -4.92 9.65
C PHE A 10 -11.38 -5.89 8.51
N ALA A 11 -12.47 -5.65 7.78
CA ALA A 11 -12.87 -6.47 6.64
C ALA A 11 -12.02 -6.19 5.39
N ASP A 12 -11.81 -7.22 4.56
CA ASP A 12 -11.13 -7.19 3.25
C ASP A 12 -11.85 -6.34 2.17
N LEU A 13 -12.60 -5.31 2.58
CA LEU A 13 -13.26 -4.41 1.65
C LEU A 13 -12.22 -3.42 1.09
N PRO A 14 -12.25 -3.12 -0.23
CA PRO A 14 -11.38 -2.13 -0.80
C PRO A 14 -11.56 -0.81 -0.04
N MET A 15 -10.43 -0.21 0.32
CA MET A 15 -10.30 1.07 1.02
C MET A 15 -11.44 2.01 0.60
N ASN A 16 -12.23 2.50 1.56
CA ASN A 16 -13.20 3.54 1.25
C ASN A 16 -12.42 4.78 0.78
N PRO A 17 -12.50 5.17 -0.51
CA PRO A 17 -11.73 6.30 -1.04
C PRO A 17 -12.22 7.65 -0.49
N ASP A 18 -13.40 7.68 0.15
CA ASP A 18 -14.04 8.88 0.68
C ASP A 18 -13.91 9.02 2.22
N GLY A 19 -13.26 8.07 2.90
CA GLY A 19 -13.08 8.08 4.36
C GLY A 19 -11.63 8.36 4.74
N ASN A 20 -11.34 9.54 5.31
CA ASN A 20 -10.05 9.85 5.92
C ASN A 20 -9.72 8.85 7.05
N LEU A 21 -9.09 7.71 6.72
CA LEU A 21 -8.66 6.70 7.68
C LEU A 21 -7.13 6.75 7.76
N TYR A 22 -6.60 7.44 8.77
CA TYR A 22 -5.18 7.43 9.13
C TYR A 22 -4.76 6.16 9.88
N VAL A 23 -5.69 5.21 9.99
CA VAL A 23 -5.55 3.91 10.62
C VAL A 23 -6.07 2.90 9.62
N GLU A 24 -5.15 2.17 9.02
CA GLU A 24 -5.44 1.02 8.16
C GLU A 24 -5.52 -0.21 9.06
N ALA A 25 -6.49 -1.10 8.87
CA ALA A 25 -6.53 -2.34 9.63
C ALA A 25 -6.87 -3.52 8.75
N GLU A 26 -6.19 -4.63 9.01
CA GLU A 26 -6.35 -5.88 8.28
C GLU A 26 -6.36 -7.04 9.28
N GLY A 27 -7.08 -8.10 8.94
CA GLY A 27 -7.03 -9.32 9.71
C GLY A 27 -8.09 -10.33 9.29
N ALA A 28 -8.08 -11.48 9.96
CA ALA A 28 -9.00 -12.55 9.65
C ALA A 28 -9.45 -13.27 10.92
N PHE A 29 -10.66 -13.84 10.85
CA PHE A 29 -11.12 -14.82 11.83
C PHE A 29 -10.26 -16.08 11.72
N GLN A 30 -9.60 -16.43 12.81
CA GLN A 30 -8.85 -17.68 12.96
C GLN A 30 -9.79 -18.85 13.28
N ASP A 31 -10.92 -18.54 13.91
CA ASP A 31 -12.04 -19.43 14.22
C ASP A 31 -13.32 -18.59 14.46
N GLU A 32 -14.42 -19.25 14.87
CA GLU A 32 -15.72 -18.60 15.11
C GLU A 32 -15.70 -17.50 16.19
N TYR A 33 -14.68 -17.45 17.06
CA TYR A 33 -14.62 -16.57 18.23
C TYR A 33 -13.31 -15.77 18.34
N THR A 34 -12.37 -15.95 17.42
CA THR A 34 -11.05 -15.34 17.47
C THR A 34 -10.77 -14.58 16.19
N PHE A 35 -10.65 -13.26 16.32
CA PHE A 35 -10.14 -12.40 15.25
C PHE A 35 -8.69 -12.03 15.55
N ALA A 36 -7.82 -12.13 14.56
CA ALA A 36 -6.44 -11.67 14.64
C ALA A 36 -6.17 -10.72 13.48
N GLY A 37 -5.58 -9.57 13.78
CA GLY A 37 -5.28 -8.54 12.81
C GLY A 37 -4.22 -7.56 13.30
N ALA A 38 -3.85 -6.66 12.41
CA ALA A 38 -2.97 -5.54 12.68
C ALA A 38 -3.68 -4.24 12.27
N PHE A 39 -3.28 -3.13 12.87
CA PHE A 39 -3.57 -1.82 12.33
C PHE A 39 -2.26 -1.04 12.14
N ARG A 40 -2.17 -0.31 11.04
CA ARG A 40 -1.06 0.54 10.65
C ARG A 40 -1.45 2.00 10.83
N ILE A 41 -0.54 2.78 11.41
CA ILE A 41 -0.68 4.24 11.56
C ILE A 41 0.49 4.89 10.86
N ASP A 42 0.21 5.61 9.78
CA ASP A 42 1.22 6.39 9.07
C ASP A 42 1.36 7.78 9.70
N PHE A 43 2.50 8.02 10.34
CA PHE A 43 2.78 9.32 10.94
C PHE A 43 3.14 10.42 9.94
N ASN A 44 3.40 10.07 8.67
CA ASN A 44 3.66 11.02 7.59
C ASN A 44 2.37 11.58 6.97
N VAL A 45 1.20 11.09 7.41
CA VAL A 45 -0.11 11.58 6.96
C VAL A 45 -0.72 12.48 8.03
N TYR A 46 -1.49 13.48 7.61
CA TYR A 46 -2.28 14.31 8.53
C TYR A 46 -3.12 13.41 9.48
N PRO A 47 -3.40 13.78 10.74
CA PRO A 47 -2.94 14.97 11.43
C PRO A 47 -1.49 14.85 11.92
N TYR A 48 -0.89 13.67 11.90
CA TYR A 48 0.41 13.41 12.50
C TYR A 48 1.56 14.10 11.75
N ALA A 49 1.45 14.22 10.42
CA ALA A 49 2.41 14.91 9.56
C ALA A 49 2.67 16.38 9.96
N LEU A 50 1.78 16.98 10.76
CA LEU A 50 1.94 18.35 11.27
C LEU A 50 2.89 18.44 12.47
N TYR A 51 3.39 17.32 12.97
CA TYR A 51 4.19 17.24 14.18
C TYR A 51 5.50 16.50 13.92
N GLU A 52 6.54 16.92 14.62
CA GLU A 52 7.76 16.13 14.74
C GLU A 52 7.49 14.96 15.70
N ILE A 53 7.57 13.74 15.19
CA ILE A 53 7.36 12.54 16.00
C ILE A 53 8.68 12.18 16.70
N PRO A 54 8.70 12.10 18.05
CA PRO A 54 9.91 11.74 18.76
C PRO A 54 10.24 10.25 18.57
N ASP A 55 11.52 9.91 18.63
CA ASP A 55 12.00 8.51 18.56
C ASP A 55 11.46 7.63 19.69
N SER A 56 10.90 8.20 20.76
CA SER A 56 10.25 7.45 21.83
C SER A 56 9.11 8.24 22.44
N PHE A 57 7.95 7.58 22.59
CA PHE A 57 6.75 8.15 23.18
C PHE A 57 5.88 7.05 23.79
N THR A 58 4.96 7.44 24.69
CA THR A 58 3.91 6.54 25.16
C THR A 58 2.70 6.70 24.24
N TRP A 59 2.25 5.58 23.67
CA TRP A 59 1.02 5.51 22.89
C TRP A 59 -0.11 4.98 23.77
N ASP A 60 -1.16 5.79 23.93
CA ASP A 60 -2.38 5.41 24.63
C ASP A 60 -3.48 5.13 23.60
N LEU A 61 -3.93 3.87 23.53
CA LEU A 61 -5.03 3.43 22.66
C LEU A 61 -6.28 3.17 23.50
N LYS A 62 -7.40 3.76 23.10
CA LYS A 62 -8.71 3.52 23.69
C LYS A 62 -9.69 3.02 22.64
N ILE A 63 -10.20 1.81 22.85
CA ILE A 63 -11.29 1.21 22.06
C ILE A 63 -12.57 1.34 22.87
N THR A 64 -13.61 1.93 22.29
CA THR A 64 -14.91 2.22 22.93
C THR A 64 -16.05 1.34 22.45
N ASN A 65 -15.86 0.68 21.30
CA ASN A 65 -16.87 -0.19 20.71
C ASN A 65 -16.22 -1.16 19.72
N ILE A 66 -16.86 -2.31 19.52
CA ILE A 66 -16.56 -3.26 18.44
C ILE A 66 -17.85 -3.48 17.68
N TYR A 67 -17.81 -3.36 16.35
CA TYR A 67 -18.96 -3.57 15.47
C TYR A 67 -18.72 -4.81 14.61
N GLY A 68 -19.74 -5.66 14.50
CA GLY A 68 -19.79 -6.74 13.50
C GLY A 68 -20.90 -6.45 12.47
N PRO A 69 -20.63 -6.52 11.16
CA PRO A 69 -21.68 -6.39 10.16
C PRO A 69 -22.65 -7.56 10.27
N ASP A 70 -23.96 -7.29 10.22
CA ASP A 70 -24.96 -8.34 10.05
C ASP A 70 -24.89 -8.86 8.60
N TRP A 71 -24.56 -10.14 8.41
CA TRP A 71 -24.46 -10.79 7.10
C TRP A 71 -25.80 -10.85 6.34
N THR A 72 -26.90 -10.34 6.92
CA THR A 72 -28.23 -10.31 6.29
C THR A 72 -28.49 -9.08 5.40
N GLY A 73 -27.58 -8.10 5.32
CA GLY A 73 -27.75 -6.92 4.47
C GLY A 73 -28.84 -5.95 4.93
N GLN A 74 -29.32 -6.06 6.17
CA GLN A 74 -30.17 -5.04 6.79
C GLN A 74 -29.34 -4.04 7.61
N PRO A 75 -29.46 -2.72 7.35
CA PRO A 75 -28.64 -1.69 8.01
C PRO A 75 -29.02 -1.42 9.48
N ASP A 76 -30.08 -2.04 10.02
CA ASP A 76 -30.75 -1.53 11.22
C ASP A 76 -30.31 -2.16 12.56
N SER A 77 -29.28 -3.02 12.60
CA SER A 77 -28.55 -3.28 13.86
C SER A 77 -27.23 -4.02 13.62
N PRO A 78 -26.09 -3.34 13.38
CA PRO A 78 -24.79 -4.00 13.52
C PRO A 78 -24.70 -4.62 14.93
N LEU A 79 -24.11 -5.81 15.06
CA LEU A 79 -23.82 -6.37 16.37
C LEU A 79 -22.79 -5.45 17.02
N SER A 80 -23.23 -4.58 17.92
CA SER A 80 -22.37 -3.68 18.67
C SER A 80 -22.06 -4.29 20.02
N LEU A 81 -20.77 -4.38 20.32
CA LEU A 81 -20.23 -4.78 21.61
C LEU A 81 -19.60 -3.55 22.27
N PRO A 82 -20.40 -2.73 22.96
CA PRO A 82 -19.87 -1.57 23.66
C PRO A 82 -18.97 -2.02 24.81
N GLY A 83 -17.87 -1.32 25.01
CA GLY A 83 -16.93 -1.61 26.08
C GLY A 83 -15.75 -0.65 26.05
N GLU A 84 -14.99 -0.60 27.13
CA GLU A 84 -13.81 0.25 27.20
C GLU A 84 -12.57 -0.62 27.38
N TRP A 85 -11.74 -0.67 26.34
CA TRP A 85 -10.43 -1.31 26.39
C TRP A 85 -9.37 -0.23 26.21
N THR A 86 -8.51 -0.09 27.22
CA THR A 86 -7.43 0.91 27.21
C THR A 86 -6.09 0.21 27.27
N PHE A 87 -5.20 0.58 26.37
CA PHE A 87 -3.83 0.09 26.28
C PHE A 87 -2.89 1.29 26.37
N SER A 88 -1.75 1.09 27.02
CA SER A 88 -0.68 2.09 27.10
C SER A 88 0.63 1.37 26.83
N SER A 89 1.32 1.79 25.77
CA SER A 89 2.49 1.12 25.24
C SER A 89 3.63 2.11 25.07
N GLN A 90 4.83 1.76 25.55
CA GLN A 90 6.03 2.51 25.21
C GLN A 90 6.44 2.15 23.79
N ILE A 91 6.44 3.14 22.90
CA ILE A 91 6.94 3.03 21.54
C ILE A 91 8.33 3.63 21.49
N THR A 92 9.24 2.94 20.82
CA THR A 92 10.60 3.39 20.53
C THR A 92 10.89 3.01 19.09
N ARG A 93 11.26 4.00 18.26
CA ARG A 93 11.68 3.79 16.88
C ARG A 93 12.83 2.79 16.85
N GLN A 94 12.74 1.84 15.93
CA GLN A 94 13.80 0.86 15.70
C GLN A 94 14.16 0.87 14.23
N GLU A 95 15.46 0.81 13.95
CA GLU A 95 16.00 0.54 12.62
C GLU A 95 16.38 -0.95 12.61
N ILE A 96 15.38 -1.81 12.36
CA ILE A 96 15.58 -3.27 12.39
C ILE A 96 15.74 -3.75 10.96
N ASP A 97 16.89 -4.35 10.66
CA ASP A 97 17.17 -4.99 9.37
C ASP A 97 16.82 -4.11 8.16
N THR A 98 16.87 -2.78 8.34
CA THR A 98 16.53 -1.80 7.31
C THR A 98 17.57 -1.87 6.19
N LYS A 99 17.11 -2.14 4.97
CA LYS A 99 17.92 -2.03 3.76
C LYS A 99 17.32 -0.96 2.86
N THR A 100 18.14 0.00 2.44
CA THR A 100 17.75 1.01 1.44
C THR A 100 18.60 0.85 0.19
N VAL A 101 17.95 0.87 -0.97
CA VAL A 101 18.58 0.87 -2.30
C VAL A 101 18.21 2.15 -3.02
N ASP A 102 19.21 2.98 -3.33
CA ASP A 102 19.02 4.17 -4.17
C ASP A 102 18.84 3.73 -5.64
N VAL A 103 17.75 4.18 -6.27
CA VAL A 103 17.39 3.80 -7.64
C VAL A 103 17.57 4.98 -8.60
N ASN A 104 16.91 6.11 -8.33
CA ASN A 104 16.96 7.34 -9.13
C ASN A 104 16.79 7.12 -10.64
N GLN A 105 15.81 6.29 -11.02
CA GLN A 105 15.48 6.00 -12.41
C GLN A 105 14.07 6.47 -12.73
N TYR A 106 13.88 7.04 -13.92
CA TYR A 106 12.65 7.72 -14.32
C TYR A 106 12.19 7.24 -15.70
N ALA A 107 10.88 7.10 -15.85
CA ALA A 107 10.15 6.85 -17.07
C ALA A 107 10.06 8.12 -17.95
N PRO A 108 9.64 7.98 -19.23
CA PRO A 108 9.61 9.11 -20.16
C PRO A 108 8.65 10.25 -19.80
N ASN A 109 7.63 10.01 -18.97
CA ASN A 109 6.74 11.06 -18.46
C ASN A 109 7.30 11.81 -17.23
N GLY A 110 8.49 11.43 -16.76
CA GLY A 110 9.14 12.03 -15.59
C GLY A 110 8.85 11.35 -14.25
N ASP A 111 7.91 10.39 -14.20
CA ASP A 111 7.69 9.57 -13.01
C ASP A 111 8.84 8.57 -12.84
N GLY A 112 9.16 8.18 -11.61
CA GLY A 112 10.28 7.29 -11.37
C GLY A 112 10.32 6.73 -9.97
N ILE A 113 11.30 5.86 -9.75
CA ILE A 113 11.62 5.31 -8.44
C ILE A 113 12.89 5.98 -7.94
N VAL A 114 12.79 6.62 -6.78
CA VAL A 114 13.89 7.32 -6.10
C VAL A 114 14.69 6.32 -5.29
N SER A 115 14.03 5.59 -4.40
CA SER A 115 14.64 4.60 -3.51
C SER A 115 13.66 3.46 -3.20
N VAL A 116 14.20 2.34 -2.70
CA VAL A 116 13.40 1.27 -2.09
C VAL A 116 13.97 1.01 -0.70
N THR A 117 13.13 1.14 0.33
CA THR A 117 13.47 0.83 1.72
C THR A 117 12.69 -0.41 2.17
N ILE A 118 13.41 -1.40 2.67
CA ILE A 118 12.84 -2.67 3.16
C ILE A 118 13.09 -2.77 4.64
N THR A 119 12.03 -3.08 5.38
CA THR A 119 12.07 -3.50 6.78
C THR A 119 11.40 -4.88 6.92
N PRO A 120 11.49 -5.54 8.08
CA PRO A 120 10.71 -6.76 8.33
C PRO A 120 9.19 -6.60 8.27
N TYR A 121 8.67 -5.37 8.28
CA TYR A 121 7.23 -5.10 8.40
C TYR A 121 6.64 -4.40 7.17
N GLU A 122 7.46 -3.66 6.43
CA GLU A 122 7.02 -2.78 5.35
C GLU A 122 8.14 -2.62 4.32
N VAL A 123 7.74 -2.60 3.05
CA VAL A 123 8.53 -2.12 1.93
C VAL A 123 7.96 -0.76 1.50
N ASP A 124 8.84 0.22 1.36
CA ASP A 124 8.54 1.56 0.86
C ASP A 124 9.32 1.78 -0.45
N VAL A 125 8.58 1.80 -1.56
CA VAL A 125 9.07 2.17 -2.88
C VAL A 125 8.79 3.66 -3.08
N GLU A 126 9.81 4.48 -2.80
CA GLU A 126 9.71 5.93 -2.89
C GLU A 126 9.58 6.35 -4.37
N MET A 127 8.38 6.75 -4.76
CA MET A 127 8.12 7.33 -6.06
C MET A 127 8.53 8.80 -6.11
N GLY A 128 8.99 9.26 -7.26
CA GLY A 128 9.37 10.65 -7.48
C GLY A 128 9.05 11.13 -8.89
N TYR A 129 9.02 12.45 -9.04
CA TYR A 129 8.81 13.12 -10.32
C TYR A 129 9.98 14.07 -10.63
N ASP A 130 10.53 13.98 -11.84
CA ASP A 130 11.54 14.90 -12.35
C ASP A 130 11.14 15.45 -13.72
N GLU A 131 10.70 16.72 -13.75
CA GLU A 131 10.32 17.46 -14.96
C GLU A 131 11.47 17.47 -16.00
N GLY A 132 12.73 17.42 -15.56
CA GLY A 132 13.90 17.38 -16.43
C GLY A 132 14.08 16.05 -17.18
N LYS A 133 13.30 15.02 -16.82
CA LYS A 133 13.31 13.69 -17.48
C LYS A 133 12.19 13.52 -18.49
N VAL A 134 11.23 14.45 -18.52
CA VAL A 134 10.08 14.40 -19.44
C VAL A 134 10.57 14.42 -20.89
N GLN A 135 10.17 13.41 -21.65
CA GLN A 135 10.49 13.25 -23.06
C GLN A 135 9.34 13.77 -23.94
N PRO A 136 9.64 14.30 -25.15
CA PRO A 136 8.59 14.75 -26.07
C PRO A 136 7.59 13.64 -26.39
N GLY A 137 6.30 13.92 -26.25
CA GLY A 137 5.20 12.96 -26.44
C GLY A 137 4.63 12.37 -25.15
N TYR A 138 5.28 12.58 -24.00
CA TYR A 138 4.87 12.09 -22.68
C TYR A 138 4.57 13.22 -21.69
N GLU A 139 4.25 14.42 -22.17
CA GLU A 139 4.04 15.59 -21.33
C GLU A 139 2.77 15.51 -20.47
N ARG A 140 1.88 14.56 -20.76
CA ARG A 140 0.70 14.28 -19.94
C ARG A 140 1.10 13.41 -18.75
N PHE A 141 0.73 13.84 -17.55
CA PHE A 141 1.02 13.09 -16.32
C PHE A 141 0.43 11.67 -16.35
N ASP A 142 -0.74 11.49 -16.97
CA ASP A 142 -1.44 10.21 -17.09
C ASP A 142 -1.09 9.41 -18.36
N SER A 143 -0.02 9.79 -19.08
CA SER A 143 0.39 9.11 -20.31
C SER A 143 1.00 7.73 -20.09
N ILE A 144 1.47 7.45 -18.87
CA ILE A 144 2.14 6.22 -18.48
C ILE A 144 1.57 5.75 -17.15
N GLN A 145 1.37 4.45 -17.01
CA GLN A 145 1.10 3.78 -15.74
C GLN A 145 2.27 2.85 -15.39
N SER A 146 2.40 2.50 -14.11
CA SER A 146 3.41 1.56 -13.62
C SER A 146 2.79 0.33 -12.97
N VAL A 147 3.45 -0.82 -13.13
CA VAL A 147 3.09 -2.09 -12.47
C VAL A 147 4.37 -2.70 -11.89
N MET A 148 4.29 -3.22 -10.66
CA MET A 148 5.42 -3.83 -9.97
C MET A 148 5.27 -5.34 -9.88
N LEU A 149 6.31 -6.08 -10.26
CA LEU A 149 6.43 -7.51 -10.02
C LEU A 149 7.59 -7.80 -9.05
N ASP A 150 7.43 -8.83 -8.21
CA ASP A 150 8.51 -9.34 -7.36
C ASP A 150 9.51 -10.21 -8.15
N GLY A 151 10.53 -10.74 -7.47
CA GLY A 151 11.59 -11.54 -8.08
C GLY A 151 11.13 -12.87 -8.68
N SER A 152 9.94 -13.33 -8.32
CA SER A 152 9.30 -14.52 -8.86
C SER A 152 8.36 -14.21 -10.05
N GLY A 153 8.15 -12.92 -10.35
CA GLY A 153 7.19 -12.46 -11.36
C GLY A 153 5.75 -12.33 -10.82
N LYS A 154 5.54 -12.40 -9.50
CA LYS A 154 4.23 -12.19 -8.87
C LYS A 154 3.92 -10.70 -8.84
N LEU A 155 2.67 -10.33 -9.15
CA LEU A 155 2.17 -8.96 -9.01
C LEU A 155 2.30 -8.50 -7.56
N ILE A 156 2.94 -7.34 -7.35
CA ILE A 156 2.96 -6.65 -6.06
C ILE A 156 1.70 -5.79 -5.99
N GLU A 157 0.86 -6.10 -5.01
CA GLU A 157 -0.26 -5.25 -4.61
C GLU A 157 0.26 -4.23 -3.60
N ASP A 158 0.35 -2.97 -4.02
CA ASP A 158 0.82 -1.86 -3.21
C ASP A 158 -0.26 -0.80 -2.97
N ASN A 159 -0.01 0.04 -1.96
CA ASN A 159 -0.73 1.28 -1.71
C ASN A 159 0.23 2.46 -1.84
N ILE A 160 0.40 3.00 -3.05
CA ILE A 160 1.27 4.15 -3.33
C ILE A 160 2.73 3.83 -2.95
N GLY A 161 3.22 2.67 -3.39
CA GLY A 161 4.58 2.19 -3.13
C GLY A 161 4.78 1.50 -1.78
N LEU A 162 3.73 1.42 -0.94
CA LEU A 162 3.80 0.80 0.38
C LEU A 162 3.12 -0.57 0.38
N PHE A 163 3.81 -1.59 0.89
CA PHE A 163 3.26 -2.94 1.03
C PHE A 163 4.00 -3.78 2.09
N SER A 164 3.35 -4.84 2.56
CA SER A 164 3.98 -5.82 3.45
C SER A 164 4.98 -6.69 2.69
N PRO A 165 6.18 -6.98 3.24
CA PRO A 165 7.12 -7.91 2.62
C PRO A 165 6.60 -9.37 2.58
N ASP A 166 5.57 -9.69 3.36
CA ASP A 166 5.05 -11.04 3.49
C ASP A 166 4.48 -11.57 2.16
N GLY A 167 4.96 -12.76 1.76
CA GLY A 167 4.45 -13.43 0.57
C GLY A 167 5.03 -12.94 -0.76
N TYR A 168 6.09 -12.13 -0.74
CA TYR A 168 6.83 -11.68 -1.92
C TYR A 168 8.29 -12.17 -1.95
N ASP A 169 8.79 -12.45 -3.15
CA ASP A 169 10.21 -12.68 -3.41
C ASP A 169 10.94 -11.32 -3.59
N LEU A 170 11.43 -10.76 -2.49
CA LEU A 170 12.16 -9.49 -2.49
C LEU A 170 13.64 -9.63 -2.88
N SER A 171 14.01 -10.60 -3.72
CA SER A 171 15.36 -10.61 -4.33
C SER A 171 15.51 -9.58 -5.46
N MET A 172 14.39 -9.17 -6.06
CA MET A 172 14.29 -8.17 -7.11
C MET A 172 12.88 -7.55 -7.08
N ILE A 173 12.78 -6.26 -7.36
CA ILE A 173 11.52 -5.64 -7.81
C ILE A 173 11.71 -5.18 -9.24
N THR A 174 10.78 -5.52 -10.12
CA THR A 174 10.74 -5.02 -11.49
C THR A 174 9.55 -4.11 -11.67
N VAL A 175 9.81 -2.84 -12.00
CA VAL A 175 8.77 -1.85 -12.29
C VAL A 175 8.65 -1.70 -13.80
N TYR A 176 7.49 -2.06 -14.35
CA TYR A 176 7.16 -1.89 -15.76
C TYR A 176 6.40 -0.59 -15.95
N TYR A 177 6.72 0.16 -17.01
CA TYR A 177 6.05 1.38 -17.41
C TYR A 177 5.39 1.18 -18.77
N MET A 178 4.09 1.43 -18.86
CA MET A 178 3.28 1.16 -20.05
C MET A 178 2.58 2.42 -20.52
N GLU A 179 2.51 2.62 -21.83
CA GLU A 179 1.71 3.69 -22.41
C GLU A 179 0.23 3.42 -22.20
N THR A 180 -0.47 4.40 -21.63
CA THR A 180 -1.92 4.36 -21.44
C THR A 180 -2.53 5.65 -21.99
N PRO A 181 -2.60 5.79 -23.33
CA PRO A 181 -3.07 7.03 -23.95
C PRO A 181 -4.54 7.34 -23.65
N ASP A 182 -5.31 6.31 -23.29
CA ASP A 182 -6.70 6.37 -22.88
C ASP A 182 -7.01 5.36 -21.76
N GLU A 183 -8.15 5.57 -21.10
CA GLU A 183 -8.65 4.72 -20.01
C GLU A 183 -8.90 3.28 -20.45
N ALA A 184 -9.32 3.06 -21.70
CA ALA A 184 -9.57 1.71 -22.22
C ALA A 184 -8.28 0.87 -22.27
N SER A 185 -7.17 1.49 -22.68
CA SER A 185 -5.85 0.86 -22.70
C SER A 185 -5.42 0.43 -21.29
N TRP A 186 -5.70 1.26 -20.27
CA TRP A 186 -5.40 0.92 -18.89
C TRP A 186 -6.31 -0.18 -18.34
N LEU A 187 -7.60 -0.17 -18.67
CA LEU A 187 -8.54 -1.22 -18.28
C LEU A 187 -8.16 -2.59 -18.85
N GLU A 188 -7.71 -2.66 -20.11
CA GLU A 188 -7.24 -3.92 -20.70
C GLU A 188 -6.01 -4.50 -19.98
N ILE A 189 -5.13 -3.64 -19.47
CA ILE A 189 -3.98 -4.06 -18.65
C ILE A 189 -4.49 -4.54 -17.29
N GLN A 190 -5.33 -3.75 -16.60
CA GLN A 190 -5.90 -4.12 -15.30
C GLN A 190 -6.63 -5.47 -15.33
N ASP A 191 -7.43 -5.73 -16.37
CA ASP A 191 -8.14 -7.00 -16.52
C ASP A 191 -7.18 -8.20 -16.50
N LYS A 192 -5.95 -8.03 -17.01
CA LYS A 192 -4.90 -9.07 -16.98
C LYS A 192 -4.16 -9.14 -15.66
N LEU A 193 -3.99 -8.01 -14.97
CA LEU A 193 -3.38 -7.98 -13.64
C LEU A 193 -4.21 -8.76 -12.62
N LEU A 194 -5.54 -8.67 -12.74
CA LEU A 194 -6.50 -9.30 -11.83
C LEU A 194 -6.91 -10.73 -12.23
N ASP A 195 -6.44 -11.22 -13.37
CA ASP A 195 -6.76 -12.56 -13.87
C ASP A 195 -5.78 -13.61 -13.35
N GLU A 196 -6.22 -14.41 -12.37
CA GLU A 196 -5.43 -15.50 -11.77
C GLU A 196 -4.99 -16.56 -12.81
N ASP A 197 -5.79 -16.82 -13.85
CA ASP A 197 -5.43 -17.75 -14.91
C ASP A 197 -4.36 -17.15 -15.85
N PHE A 198 -4.28 -15.81 -15.91
CA PHE A 198 -3.27 -15.07 -16.67
C PHE A 198 -1.97 -14.82 -15.92
N ALA A 199 -1.99 -14.85 -14.57
CA ALA A 199 -0.82 -14.58 -13.72
C ALA A 199 0.48 -15.31 -14.16
N PRO A 200 0.48 -16.59 -14.62
CA PRO A 200 1.70 -17.25 -15.10
C PRO A 200 2.32 -16.63 -16.37
N GLN A 201 1.56 -15.85 -17.14
CA GLN A 201 1.97 -15.18 -18.38
C GLN A 201 2.19 -13.68 -18.18
N LEU A 202 1.91 -13.17 -16.98
CA LEU A 202 1.87 -11.72 -16.71
C LEU A 202 3.22 -11.06 -17.01
N GLN A 203 4.32 -11.64 -16.54
CA GLN A 203 5.65 -11.09 -16.78
C GLN A 203 5.98 -11.00 -18.28
N GLU A 204 5.72 -12.07 -19.06
CA GLU A 204 5.96 -12.07 -20.51
C GLU A 204 5.12 -11.01 -21.21
N TYR A 205 3.86 -10.84 -20.80
CA TYR A 205 2.99 -9.80 -21.30
C TYR A 205 3.52 -8.39 -21.01
N LEU A 206 3.93 -8.11 -19.77
CA LEU A 206 4.49 -6.81 -19.40
C LEU A 206 5.81 -6.51 -20.14
N GLU A 207 6.66 -7.50 -20.35
CA GLU A 207 7.89 -7.35 -21.15
C GLU A 207 7.59 -6.99 -22.62
N ASP A 208 6.46 -7.43 -23.18
CA ASP A 208 6.06 -7.11 -24.56
C ASP A 208 5.48 -5.70 -24.71
N ILE A 209 4.69 -5.25 -23.72
CA ILE A 209 3.96 -3.97 -23.80
C ILE A 209 4.67 -2.78 -23.14
N ALA A 210 5.64 -3.03 -22.24
CA ALA A 210 6.31 -1.96 -21.54
C ALA A 210 7.21 -1.15 -22.46
N ILE A 211 7.13 0.18 -22.35
CA ILE A 211 8.04 1.11 -23.03
C ILE A 211 9.35 1.28 -22.27
N GLN A 212 9.35 0.98 -20.98
CA GLN A 212 10.52 1.00 -20.11
C GLN A 212 10.29 0.05 -18.93
N LYS A 213 11.38 -0.51 -18.39
CA LYS A 213 11.36 -1.17 -17.08
C LYS A 213 12.54 -0.74 -16.22
N ILE A 214 12.37 -0.83 -14.92
CA ILE A 214 13.40 -0.61 -13.91
C ILE A 214 13.54 -1.92 -13.11
N GLU A 215 14.73 -2.51 -13.13
CA GLU A 215 15.08 -3.70 -12.34
C GLU A 215 15.87 -3.25 -11.11
N ILE A 216 15.32 -3.53 -9.92
CA ILE A 216 15.84 -3.09 -8.62
C ILE A 216 16.30 -4.32 -7.83
N PRO A 217 17.60 -4.66 -7.81
CA PRO A 217 18.11 -5.78 -7.03
C PRO A 217 18.13 -5.43 -5.54
N LEU A 218 17.56 -6.31 -4.72
CA LEU A 218 17.30 -6.08 -3.28
C LEU A 218 18.01 -7.06 -2.35
#